data_AF-A0A7Y2HA21-F1
#
_entry.id   AF-A0A7Y2HA21-F1
#
_cell.length_a   1.000
_cell.length_b   1.000
_cell.length_c   1.000
_cell.angle_alpha   90.00
_cell.angle_beta   90.00
_cell.angle_gamma   90.00
#
_symmetry.space_group_name_H-M   'P 1'
#
loop_
_entity.id
_entity.type
_entity.pdbx_description
1 polymer ?
#
loop_
_entity_poly.entity_id
_entity_poly.type
_entity_poly.pdbx_seq_one_letter_code
_entity_poly.pdbx_strand_id
1 'polypeptide(L)'
;MKPLIIFVLIGLANVFFSCSTSVEKTDQNVATSDVLYFDQIYSRDSLNPLLTKYTPFTLTTDMSKLSENEKKLIGKLIEAGEIIEDLFWYESYGDKDELLNSIKDEDLKTFTKINYGPWDRLDGNSSFIDGID
;
A
#
# COMPACT_ATOMS: atom_id res chain seq x y z
N MET A 1 -12.16 77.28 -7.48
CA MET A 1 -13.41 76.69 -6.96
C MET A 1 -13.02 75.51 -6.08
N LYS A 2 -13.45 75.55 -4.81
CA LYS A 2 -13.06 74.67 -3.71
C LYS A 2 -13.83 73.31 -3.75
N PRO A 3 -13.34 72.30 -3.01
CA PRO A 3 -13.50 70.87 -3.26
C PRO A 3 -14.68 70.25 -2.50
N LEU A 4 -15.04 69.00 -2.80
CA LEU A 4 -15.80 68.20 -1.84
C LEU A 4 -15.45 66.71 -1.88
N ILE A 5 -14.57 66.37 -0.95
CA ILE A 5 -14.45 65.06 -0.32
C ILE A 5 -15.76 64.76 0.43
N ILE A 6 -16.37 63.60 0.22
CA ILE A 6 -17.27 62.98 1.20
C ILE A 6 -16.78 61.55 1.45
N PHE A 7 -16.18 61.38 2.63
CA PHE A 7 -16.05 60.12 3.33
C PHE A 7 -17.45 59.61 3.70
N VAL A 8 -17.79 58.37 3.35
CA VAL A 8 -18.78 57.59 4.12
C VAL A 8 -18.11 56.31 4.59
N LEU A 9 -17.65 56.39 5.84
CA LEU A 9 -17.29 55.29 6.73
C LEU A 9 -18.58 54.70 7.30
N ILE A 10 -18.98 53.51 6.84
CA ILE A 10 -19.79 52.52 7.59
C ILE A 10 -19.32 51.17 7.03
N GLY A 11 -18.59 50.29 7.72
CA GLY A 11 -18.63 49.99 9.13
C GLY A 11 -19.60 48.83 9.40
N LEU A 12 -19.32 47.64 8.88
CA LEU A 12 -19.89 46.39 9.40
C LEU A 12 -18.85 45.28 9.38
N ALA A 13 -18.49 44.87 10.59
CA ALA A 13 -17.53 43.85 10.92
C ALA A 13 -17.99 42.47 10.40
N ASN A 14 -17.09 41.77 9.72
CA ASN A 14 -17.08 40.31 9.64
C ASN A 14 -15.69 39.83 10.08
N VAL A 15 -15.41 39.95 11.37
CA VAL A 15 -14.56 38.96 12.05
C VAL A 15 -15.53 37.87 12.47
N PHE A 16 -15.27 36.61 12.10
CA PHE A 16 -15.37 35.43 12.97
C PHE A 16 -15.20 34.14 12.15
N PHE A 17 -14.17 33.37 12.55
CA PHE A 17 -14.04 31.92 12.39
C PHE A 17 -13.91 31.33 10.98
N SER A 18 -12.67 31.31 10.47
CA SER A 18 -12.21 30.11 9.76
C SER A 18 -11.30 29.34 10.71
N CYS A 19 -11.92 28.51 11.54
CA CYS A 19 -11.22 27.55 12.37
C CYS A 19 -10.51 26.54 11.45
N SER A 20 -9.27 26.24 11.80
CA SER A 20 -8.48 25.14 11.28
C SER A 20 -9.23 23.82 11.43
N THR A 21 -9.69 23.27 10.32
CA THR A 21 -9.84 21.83 10.21
C THR A 21 -8.65 21.36 9.39
N SER A 22 -7.60 20.94 10.07
CA SER A 22 -6.77 19.85 9.54
C SER A 22 -7.73 18.68 9.37
N VAL A 23 -8.32 18.56 8.18
CA VAL A 23 -8.82 17.28 7.71
C VAL A 23 -7.57 16.44 7.65
N GLU A 24 -7.36 15.61 8.67
CA GLU A 24 -6.56 14.41 8.47
C GLU A 24 -7.18 13.74 7.25
N LYS A 25 -6.46 13.81 6.13
CA LYS A 25 -6.65 12.86 5.06
C LYS A 25 -6.30 11.51 5.66
N THR A 26 -7.29 10.86 6.27
CA THR A 26 -7.30 9.41 6.29
C THR A 26 -7.39 9.03 4.82
N ASP A 27 -6.26 8.59 4.25
CA ASP A 27 -6.21 8.02 2.91
C ASP A 27 -7.08 6.74 2.91
N GLN A 28 -8.36 6.94 2.63
CA GLN A 28 -9.32 5.88 2.33
C GLN A 28 -9.27 5.60 0.82
N ASN A 29 -8.06 5.41 0.27
CA ASN A 29 -7.79 4.94 -1.09
C ASN A 29 -6.41 4.27 -1.18
N VAL A 30 -6.05 3.45 -0.19
CA VAL A 30 -5.11 2.34 -0.47
C VAL A 30 -5.99 1.22 -1.02
N ALA A 31 -5.79 0.87 -2.28
CA ALA A 31 -6.53 -0.18 -2.96
C ALA A 31 -6.55 -1.43 -2.07
N THR A 32 -7.75 -1.82 -1.65
CA THR A 32 -8.00 -2.94 -0.73
C THR A 32 -7.64 -4.31 -1.34
N SER A 33 -7.08 -4.35 -2.55
CA SER A 33 -6.80 -5.56 -3.34
C SER A 33 -5.42 -6.18 -3.10
N ASP A 34 -4.48 -5.46 -2.47
CA ASP A 34 -3.09 -5.93 -2.36
C ASP A 34 -2.70 -6.54 -1.02
N VAL A 35 -3.50 -6.36 0.03
CA VAL A 35 -3.25 -6.99 1.33
C VAL A 35 -3.66 -8.47 1.28
N LEU A 36 -2.67 -9.37 1.42
CA LEU A 36 -2.90 -10.81 1.53
C LEU A 36 -3.24 -11.18 2.98
N TYR A 37 -4.42 -11.77 3.19
CA TYR A 37 -4.84 -12.32 4.48
C TYR A 37 -4.35 -13.76 4.63
N PHE A 38 -3.05 -13.93 4.88
CA PHE A 38 -2.41 -15.25 4.94
C PHE A 38 -3.09 -16.22 5.92
N ASP A 39 -3.46 -15.78 7.12
CA ASP A 39 -4.14 -16.65 8.10
C ASP A 39 -5.45 -17.26 7.55
N GLN A 40 -6.19 -16.51 6.74
CA GLN A 40 -7.41 -16.99 6.12
C GLN A 40 -7.11 -17.96 4.96
N ILE A 41 -6.14 -17.63 4.11
CA ILE A 41 -5.76 -18.45 2.95
C ILE A 41 -5.25 -19.82 3.40
N TYR A 42 -4.40 -19.83 4.44
CA TYR A 42 -3.72 -21.02 4.94
C TYR A 42 -4.52 -21.82 5.97
N SER A 43 -5.68 -21.35 6.41
CA SER A 43 -6.60 -22.11 7.28
C SER A 43 -7.67 -22.90 6.52
N ARG A 44 -7.70 -22.82 5.18
CA ARG A 44 -8.65 -23.57 4.33
C ARG A 44 -8.40 -25.09 4.38
N ASP A 45 -9.48 -25.87 4.32
CA ASP A 45 -9.43 -27.34 4.32
C ASP A 45 -8.64 -27.93 3.14
N SER A 46 -8.63 -27.24 2.01
CA SER A 46 -7.88 -27.61 0.82
C SER A 46 -7.12 -26.39 0.30
N LEU A 47 -5.80 -26.50 0.29
CA LEU A 47 -4.88 -25.46 -0.18
C LEU A 47 -4.20 -25.95 -1.47
N ASN A 48 -4.03 -25.07 -2.45
CA ASN A 48 -3.26 -25.40 -3.66
C ASN A 48 -1.86 -25.92 -3.28
N PRO A 49 -1.39 -27.06 -3.84
CA PRO A 49 -0.08 -27.63 -3.51
C PRO A 49 1.09 -26.65 -3.64
N LEU A 50 1.04 -25.69 -4.57
CA LEU A 50 2.07 -24.66 -4.72
C LEU A 50 2.19 -23.79 -3.45
N LEU A 51 1.07 -23.38 -2.87
CA LEU A 51 1.05 -22.55 -1.65
C LEU A 51 1.57 -23.30 -0.42
N THR A 52 1.50 -24.63 -0.40
CA THR A 52 2.02 -25.45 0.70
C THR A 52 3.55 -25.41 0.83
N LYS A 53 4.26 -24.89 -0.18
CA LYS A 53 5.71 -24.67 -0.14
C LYS A 53 6.12 -23.56 0.84
N TYR A 54 5.20 -22.67 1.20
CA TYR A 54 5.44 -21.55 2.11
C TYR A 54 4.63 -21.74 3.39
N THR A 55 5.22 -21.38 4.54
CA THR A 55 4.53 -21.39 5.84
C THR A 55 4.34 -19.95 6.31
N PRO A 56 3.11 -19.48 6.55
CA PRO A 56 2.89 -18.14 7.05
C PRO A 56 3.44 -17.99 8.46
N PHE A 57 4.09 -16.86 8.72
CA PHE A 57 4.63 -16.53 10.03
C PHE A 57 4.54 -15.03 10.28
N THR A 58 3.96 -14.63 11.40
CA THR A 58 3.80 -13.22 11.76
C THR A 58 5.10 -12.66 12.34
N LEU A 59 5.73 -11.73 11.63
CA LEU A 59 6.85 -10.97 12.15
C LEU A 59 6.36 -9.98 13.21
N THR A 60 6.94 -10.08 14.41
CA THR A 60 6.67 -9.17 15.52
C THR A 60 7.97 -8.78 16.19
N THR A 61 7.95 -7.63 16.85
CA THR A 61 9.09 -7.14 17.63
C THR A 61 8.61 -6.24 18.76
N ASP A 62 9.38 -6.18 19.83
CA ASP A 62 9.08 -5.33 20.98
C ASP A 62 9.49 -3.87 20.70
N MET A 63 8.48 -3.04 20.41
CA MET A 63 8.65 -1.62 20.10
C MET A 63 8.83 -0.74 21.35
N SER A 64 8.68 -1.29 22.57
CA SER A 64 8.80 -0.51 23.81
C SER A 64 10.21 0.00 24.08
N LYS A 65 11.22 -0.62 23.46
CA LYS A 65 12.63 -0.26 23.59
C LYS A 65 13.04 0.94 22.75
N LEU A 66 12.17 1.41 21.85
CA LEU A 66 12.45 2.49 20.92
C LEU A 66 11.90 3.81 21.44
N SER A 67 12.69 4.87 21.26
CA SER A 67 12.25 6.25 21.43
C SER A 67 11.19 6.62 20.39
N GLU A 68 10.44 7.69 20.67
CA GLU A 68 9.43 8.21 19.74
C GLU A 68 10.02 8.64 18.39
N ASN A 69 11.28 9.09 18.37
CA ASN A 69 11.94 9.46 17.11
C ASN A 69 12.37 8.24 16.29
N GLU A 70 12.80 7.15 16.94
CA GLU A 70 13.12 5.90 16.25
C GLU A 70 11.87 5.25 15.66
N LYS A 71 10.74 5.28 16.37
CA LYS A 71 9.46 4.82 15.82
C LYS A 71 9.06 5.61 14.57
N LYS A 72 9.24 6.94 14.59
CA LYS A 72 9.01 7.80 13.41
C LYS A 72 9.97 7.47 12.26
N LEU A 73 11.23 7.21 12.56
CA LEU A 73 12.22 6.78 11.56
C LEU A 73 11.81 5.46 10.91
N ILE A 74 11.34 4.48 11.69
CA ILE A 74 10.83 3.21 11.14
C ILE A 74 9.68 3.46 10.16
N GLY A 75 8.74 4.36 10.49
CA GLY A 75 7.69 4.76 9.55
C GLY A 75 8.26 5.24 8.20
N LYS A 76 9.31 6.06 8.22
CA LYS A 76 10.00 6.51 6.99
C LYS A 76 10.74 5.40 6.25
N LEU A 77 11.29 4.43 6.97
CA LEU A 77 11.92 3.27 6.34
C LEU A 77 10.90 2.32 5.71
N ILE A 78 9.69 2.21 6.29
CA ILE A 78 8.58 1.47 5.68
C ILE A 78 8.13 2.15 4.39
N GLU A 79 7.91 3.47 4.41
CA GLU A 79 7.60 4.26 3.19
C GLU A 79 8.67 4.03 2.09
N ALA A 80 9.95 3.97 2.45
CA ALA A 80 11.02 3.66 1.50
C ALA A 80 10.98 2.20 1.00
N GLY A 81 10.62 1.26 1.89
CA GLY A 81 10.44 -0.15 1.55
C GLY A 81 9.32 -0.39 0.55
N GLU A 82 8.20 0.33 0.67
CA GLU A 82 7.09 0.28 -0.30
C GLU A 82 7.53 0.73 -1.71
N ILE A 83 8.40 1.74 -1.80
CA ILE A 83 8.97 2.16 -3.10
C ILE A 83 9.89 1.06 -3.67
N ILE A 84 10.70 0.42 -2.82
CA ILE A 84 11.61 -0.65 -3.25
C ILE A 84 10.82 -1.88 -3.74
N GLU A 85 9.70 -2.20 -3.08
CA GLU A 85 8.76 -3.26 -3.49
C GLU A 85 8.26 -3.03 -4.92
N ASP A 86 7.77 -1.83 -5.22
CA ASP A 86 7.25 -1.49 -6.56
C ASP A 86 8.35 -1.55 -7.64
N LEU A 87 9.56 -1.07 -7.32
CA LEU A 87 10.71 -1.18 -8.22
C LEU A 87 11.07 -2.63 -8.49
N PHE A 88 11.08 -3.48 -7.47
CA PHE A 88 11.43 -4.89 -7.64
C PHE A 88 10.37 -5.67 -8.45
N TRP A 89 9.08 -5.33 -8.33
CA TRP A 89 8.03 -5.84 -9.21
C TRP A 89 8.26 -5.48 -10.67
N TYR A 90 8.58 -4.20 -10.92
CA TYR A 90 8.87 -3.72 -12.27
C TYR A 90 10.08 -4.42 -12.89
N GLU A 91 11.15 -4.61 -12.12
CA GLU A 91 12.36 -5.31 -12.58
C GLU A 91 12.15 -6.82 -12.76
N SER A 92 11.32 -7.44 -11.92
CA SER A 92 11.09 -8.89 -11.96
C SER A 92 10.16 -9.33 -13.09
N TYR A 93 9.15 -8.52 -13.43
CA TYR A 93 8.15 -8.87 -14.43
C TYR A 93 7.79 -7.70 -15.36
N GLY A 94 7.60 -6.50 -14.81
CA GLY A 94 7.09 -5.34 -15.53
C GLY A 94 5.77 -4.87 -14.93
N ASP A 95 4.68 -4.89 -15.70
CA ASP A 95 3.37 -4.45 -15.21
C ASP A 95 2.74 -5.51 -14.28
N LYS A 96 2.84 -5.27 -12.97
CA LYS A 96 2.27 -6.11 -11.91
C LYS A 96 0.76 -6.28 -12.06
N ASP A 97 0.05 -5.19 -12.34
CA ASP A 97 -1.41 -5.20 -12.34
C ASP A 97 -1.95 -5.92 -13.59
N GLU A 98 -1.30 -5.75 -14.75
CA GLU A 98 -1.61 -6.51 -15.96
C GLU A 98 -1.50 -8.02 -15.71
N LEU A 99 -0.39 -8.47 -15.10
CA LEU A 99 -0.20 -9.87 -14.73
C LEU A 99 -1.27 -10.36 -13.77
N LEU A 100 -1.46 -9.69 -12.64
CA LEU A 100 -2.37 -10.15 -11.61
C LEU A 100 -3.83 -10.17 -12.09
N ASN A 101 -4.22 -9.22 -12.94
CA ASN A 101 -5.56 -9.19 -13.54
C ASN A 101 -5.78 -10.29 -14.59
N SER A 102 -4.72 -10.82 -15.20
CA SER A 102 -4.81 -11.96 -16.12
C SER A 102 -5.08 -13.29 -15.39
N ILE A 103 -4.72 -13.39 -14.10
CA ILE A 103 -4.82 -14.61 -13.31
C ILE A 103 -6.18 -14.70 -12.60
N LYS A 104 -6.99 -15.68 -13.00
CA LYS A 104 -8.35 -15.90 -12.46
C LYS A 104 -8.36 -16.73 -11.17
N ASP A 105 -7.39 -17.63 -11.02
CA ASP A 105 -7.28 -18.49 -9.84
C ASP A 105 -6.64 -17.69 -8.70
N GLU A 106 -7.35 -17.53 -7.59
CA GLU A 106 -6.88 -16.71 -6.45
C GLU A 106 -5.67 -17.34 -5.74
N ASP A 107 -5.50 -18.66 -5.79
CA ASP A 107 -4.33 -19.33 -5.21
C ASP A 107 -3.10 -19.09 -6.08
N LEU A 108 -3.24 -19.16 -7.40
CA LEU A 108 -2.16 -18.81 -8.34
C LEU A 108 -1.83 -17.32 -8.28
N LYS A 109 -2.82 -16.45 -8.10
CA LYS A 109 -2.59 -15.01 -7.89
C LYS A 109 -1.82 -14.74 -6.60
N THR A 110 -2.17 -15.44 -5.52
CA THR A 110 -1.44 -15.39 -4.24
C THR A 110 0.00 -15.89 -4.42
N PHE A 111 0.18 -17.03 -5.08
CA PHE A 111 1.52 -17.59 -5.33
C PHE A 111 2.37 -16.68 -6.21
N THR A 112 1.77 -16.02 -7.19
CA THR A 112 2.41 -14.99 -8.02
C THR A 112 2.89 -13.81 -7.19
N LYS A 113 2.06 -13.34 -6.24
CA LYS A 113 2.45 -12.25 -5.32
C LYS A 113 3.63 -12.65 -4.43
N ILE A 114 3.64 -13.87 -3.89
CA ILE A 114 4.74 -14.38 -3.06
C ILE A 114 6.05 -14.47 -3.86
N ASN A 115 5.98 -14.86 -5.13
CA ASN A 115 7.16 -15.12 -5.97
C ASN A 115 7.60 -13.92 -6.83
N TYR A 116 6.91 -12.78 -6.75
CA TYR A 116 7.17 -11.60 -7.59
C TYR A 116 7.15 -11.93 -9.09
N GLY A 117 6.13 -12.67 -9.53
CA GLY A 117 5.97 -13.09 -10.91
C GLY A 117 5.44 -14.52 -11.06
N PRO A 118 5.17 -14.98 -12.29
CA PRO A 118 4.55 -16.27 -12.60
C PRO A 118 5.52 -17.47 -12.57
N TRP A 119 6.67 -17.33 -11.88
CA TRP A 119 7.72 -18.36 -11.81
C TRP A 119 7.91 -18.87 -10.38
N ASP A 120 8.03 -20.18 -10.23
CA ASP A 120 8.25 -20.81 -8.94
C ASP A 120 9.72 -20.66 -8.52
N ARG A 121 9.98 -19.73 -7.59
CA ARG A 121 11.35 -19.43 -7.11
C ARG A 121 12.00 -20.62 -6.40
N LEU A 122 11.21 -21.60 -5.94
CA LEU A 122 11.68 -22.80 -5.26
C LEU A 122 11.79 -24.01 -6.20
N ASP A 123 11.41 -23.88 -7.46
CA ASP A 123 11.47 -24.92 -8.49
C ASP A 123 12.17 -24.44 -9.77
N GLY A 124 13.34 -23.83 -9.59
CA GLY A 124 14.20 -23.40 -10.70
C GLY A 124 13.63 -22.28 -11.56
N ASN A 125 12.68 -21.48 -11.04
CA ASN A 125 11.90 -20.49 -11.78
C ASN A 125 11.04 -21.12 -12.90
N SER A 126 10.59 -22.36 -12.74
CA SER A 126 9.62 -22.95 -13.67
C SER A 126 8.33 -22.12 -13.64
N SER A 127 7.82 -21.77 -14.82
CA SER A 127 6.53 -21.09 -14.93
C SER A 127 5.39 -22.00 -14.46
N PHE A 128 4.46 -21.43 -13.69
CA PHE A 128 3.23 -22.11 -13.25
C PHE A 128 1.96 -21.52 -13.88
N ILE A 129 2.11 -20.56 -14.79
CA ILE A 129 1.02 -19.96 -15.56
C ILE A 129 1.20 -20.31 -17.04
N ASP A 130 0.16 -20.91 -17.63
CA ASP A 130 0.17 -21.28 -19.04
C ASP A 130 0.42 -20.06 -19.95
N GLY A 131 1.30 -20.24 -20.94
CA GLY A 131 1.63 -19.19 -21.91
C GLY A 131 2.70 -18.20 -21.46
N ILE A 132 3.33 -18.44 -20.31
CA ILE A 132 4.53 -17.72 -19.85
C ILE A 132 5.67 -18.74 -19.76
N ASP A 133 6.82 -18.42 -20.36
CA ASP A 133 8.06 -19.24 -20.30
C ASP A 133 9.02 -18.75 -19.21
#